data_AF-A0A2P2M7C5-F1
#
_entry.id   AF-A0A2P2M7C5-F1
#
_cell.length_a   1.000
_cell.length_b   1.000
_cell.length_c   1.000
_cell.angle_alpha   90.00
_cell.angle_beta   90.00
_cell.angle_gamma   90.00
#
_symmetry.space_group_name_H-M   'P 1'
#
loop_
_entity.id
_entity.type
_entity.pdbx_description
1 polymer ?
#
loop_
_entity_poly.entity_id
_entity_poly.type
_entity_poly.pdbx_seq_one_letter_code
_entity_poly.pdbx_strand_id
1 'polypeptide(L)'
;MVSLHKVVDRTYSGVEQKPLILAPGGFFVEDWYKDFLDKSENSVDVITHHIYNLGPGIDQHLVEKILNPSYLDGEASTFRNLRNTLKSSATSAIAWVSESGGAYNSGHKLVSNAFVYSFWYLDQLGMASVHDTKTYCRQSLIGGNYGLLNTTTFVPNPDYYSALLWNKLMGRRVLLTSFSGTKKIRAYTHCAKQSVSLIVHCSNPGTIFLL
;
A
#
# COMPACT_ATOMS: atom_id res chain seq x y z
N MET A 1 -1.81 15.04 -19.57
CA MET A 1 -0.52 14.56 -19.05
C MET A 1 0.64 14.89 -19.98
N VAL A 2 0.55 14.65 -21.30
CA VAL A 2 1.61 14.97 -22.27
C VAL A 2 2.13 16.41 -22.17
N SER A 3 1.25 17.41 -22.06
CA SER A 3 1.67 18.81 -21.89
C SER A 3 2.42 19.05 -20.57
N LEU A 4 2.02 18.40 -19.48
CA LEU A 4 2.70 18.51 -18.19
C LEU A 4 4.11 17.90 -18.27
N HIS A 5 4.25 16.74 -18.91
CA HIS A 5 5.55 16.11 -19.11
C HIS A 5 6.50 17.00 -19.91
N LYS A 6 6.03 17.62 -21.01
CA LYS A 6 6.80 18.62 -21.76
C LYS A 6 7.19 19.84 -20.93
N VAL A 7 6.31 20.30 -20.04
CA VAL A 7 6.63 21.40 -19.10
C VAL A 7 7.71 20.98 -18.12
N VAL A 8 7.62 19.79 -17.52
CA VAL A 8 8.65 19.24 -16.63
C VAL A 8 9.98 19.12 -17.36
N ASP A 9 10.01 18.52 -18.55
CA ASP A 9 11.22 18.35 -19.34
C ASP A 9 11.91 19.67 -19.68
N ARG A 10 11.12 20.68 -20.05
CA ARG A 10 11.63 22.02 -20.37
C ARG A 10 12.12 22.76 -19.13
N THR A 11 11.35 22.74 -18.04
CA THR A 11 11.70 23.45 -16.80
C THR A 11 12.94 22.87 -16.14
N TYR A 12 13.09 21.54 -16.18
CA TYR A 12 14.22 20.82 -15.60
C TYR A 12 15.25 20.43 -16.67
N SER A 13 15.36 21.21 -17.77
CA SER A 13 16.37 20.98 -18.80
C SER A 13 17.78 21.14 -18.21
N GLY A 14 18.63 20.13 -18.38
CA GLY A 14 19.99 20.14 -17.82
C GLY A 14 20.09 19.68 -16.36
N VAL A 15 18.97 19.31 -15.72
CA VAL A 15 18.97 18.64 -14.41
C VAL A 15 19.00 17.12 -14.63
N GLU A 16 19.95 16.43 -13.97
CA GLU A 16 20.13 14.99 -14.11
C GLU A 16 18.92 14.20 -13.58
N GLN A 17 18.41 14.58 -12.40
CA GLN A 17 17.23 13.96 -11.79
C GLN A 17 16.01 14.87 -11.91
N LYS A 18 15.13 14.55 -12.86
CA LYS A 18 13.85 15.23 -13.05
C LYS A 18 12.81 14.73 -12.03
N PRO A 19 11.83 15.56 -11.63
CA PRO A 19 10.74 15.11 -10.77
C PRO A 19 9.85 14.10 -11.49
N LEU A 20 9.37 13.11 -10.74
CA LEU A 20 8.42 12.11 -11.25
C LEU A 20 7.02 12.72 -11.40
N ILE A 21 6.32 12.31 -12.44
CA ILE A 21 4.92 12.63 -12.69
C ILE A 21 4.06 11.47 -12.20
N LEU A 22 3.29 11.73 -11.15
CA LEU A 22 2.38 10.78 -10.51
C LEU A 22 0.94 11.10 -10.92
N ALA A 23 0.21 10.08 -11.36
CA ALA A 23 -1.19 10.21 -11.73
C ALA A 23 -1.89 8.84 -11.67
N PRO A 24 -3.23 8.77 -11.62
CA PRO A 24 -4.15 9.91 -11.57
C PRO A 24 -4.54 10.34 -10.16
N GLY A 25 -4.28 9.52 -9.14
CA GLY A 25 -4.86 9.70 -7.81
C GLY A 25 -6.35 9.39 -7.82
N GLY A 26 -6.76 8.32 -7.14
CA GLY A 26 -8.13 7.82 -7.15
C GLY A 26 -8.20 6.31 -6.94
N PHE A 27 -9.41 5.75 -6.95
CA PHE A 27 -9.59 4.30 -6.84
C PHE A 27 -9.33 3.61 -8.19
N PHE A 28 -8.76 2.41 -8.14
CA PHE A 28 -8.48 1.64 -9.35
C PHE A 28 -9.78 1.12 -9.98
N VAL A 29 -10.00 1.50 -11.24
CA VAL A 29 -11.07 0.98 -12.10
C VAL A 29 -10.41 0.53 -13.41
N GLU A 30 -10.39 -0.77 -13.65
CA GLU A 30 -9.49 -1.37 -14.65
C GLU A 30 -9.65 -0.77 -16.06
N ASP A 31 -10.86 -0.69 -16.58
CA ASP A 31 -11.11 -0.18 -17.94
C ASP A 31 -10.74 1.30 -18.07
N TRP A 32 -11.00 2.10 -17.03
CA TRP A 32 -10.65 3.51 -17.03
C TRP A 32 -9.13 3.70 -16.94
N TYR A 33 -8.42 2.86 -16.16
CA TYR A 33 -6.95 2.92 -16.08
C TYR A 33 -6.29 2.50 -17.40
N LYS A 34 -6.86 1.52 -18.12
CA LYS A 34 -6.39 1.17 -19.48
C LYS A 34 -6.54 2.35 -20.43
N ASP A 35 -7.72 2.95 -20.50
CA ASP A 35 -7.98 4.13 -21.34
C ASP A 35 -7.08 5.33 -20.96
N PHE A 36 -6.87 5.55 -19.66
CA PHE A 36 -5.97 6.59 -19.15
C PHE A 36 -4.53 6.35 -19.61
N LEU A 37 -4.03 5.12 -19.49
CA LEU A 37 -2.68 4.74 -19.90
C LEU A 37 -2.47 4.96 -21.40
N ASP A 38 -3.40 4.49 -22.22
CA ASP A 38 -3.36 4.63 -23.68
C ASP A 38 -3.31 6.12 -24.09
N LYS A 39 -4.15 6.95 -23.47
CA LYS A 39 -4.19 8.40 -23.73
C LYS A 39 -3.03 9.19 -23.13
N SER A 40 -2.32 8.61 -22.17
CA SER A 40 -1.18 9.27 -21.53
C SER A 40 0.09 9.22 -22.37
N GLU A 41 0.18 8.36 -23.40
CA GLU A 41 1.33 8.27 -24.30
C GLU A 41 2.69 8.24 -23.56
N ASN A 42 2.79 7.48 -22.47
CA ASN A 42 3.99 7.37 -21.62
C ASN A 42 4.45 8.67 -20.93
N SER A 43 3.57 9.66 -20.80
CA SER A 43 3.85 10.92 -20.11
C SER A 43 3.70 10.88 -18.58
N VAL A 44 3.64 9.68 -18.00
CA VAL A 44 3.46 9.42 -16.56
C VAL A 44 4.52 8.42 -16.12
N ASP A 45 5.24 8.74 -15.05
CA ASP A 45 6.30 7.88 -14.50
C ASP A 45 5.75 6.88 -13.49
N VAL A 46 4.67 7.25 -12.80
CA VAL A 46 4.08 6.47 -11.72
C VAL A 46 2.56 6.49 -11.83
N ILE A 47 1.98 5.29 -11.86
CA ILE A 47 0.53 5.09 -11.79
C ILE A 47 0.12 4.88 -10.35
N THR A 48 -0.75 5.76 -9.86
CA THR A 48 -1.18 5.80 -8.48
C THR A 48 -2.62 5.34 -8.30
N HIS A 49 -2.91 4.73 -7.15
CA HIS A 49 -4.28 4.46 -6.72
C HIS A 49 -4.43 4.56 -5.20
N HIS A 50 -5.67 4.64 -4.73
CA HIS A 50 -6.07 4.77 -3.34
C HIS A 50 -6.63 3.45 -2.81
N ILE A 51 -6.41 3.15 -1.53
CA ILE A 51 -6.90 1.93 -0.88
C ILE A 51 -7.68 2.24 0.40
N TYR A 52 -8.99 1.96 0.37
CA TYR A 52 -9.91 2.05 1.51
C TYR A 52 -10.90 0.88 1.51
N ASN A 53 -10.37 -0.33 1.68
CA ASN A 53 -11.07 -1.58 1.46
C ASN A 53 -11.88 -2.11 2.66
N LEU A 54 -11.79 -1.49 3.84
CA LEU A 54 -12.53 -1.92 5.04
C LEU A 54 -13.94 -1.31 5.14
N GLY A 55 -14.20 -0.20 4.43
CA GLY A 55 -15.48 0.52 4.47
C GLY A 55 -15.40 1.85 5.25
N PRO A 56 -16.53 2.42 5.69
CA PRO A 56 -16.54 3.71 6.37
C PRO A 56 -16.07 3.59 7.82
N GLY A 57 -15.43 4.63 8.35
CA GLY A 57 -15.02 4.71 9.75
C GLY A 57 -16.15 4.63 10.78
N ILE A 58 -17.42 4.76 10.37
CA ILE A 58 -18.58 4.59 11.27
C ILE A 58 -19.02 3.12 11.43
N ASP A 59 -18.51 2.24 10.57
CA ASP A 59 -18.87 0.82 10.59
C ASP A 59 -18.41 0.18 11.91
N GLN A 60 -19.35 -0.48 12.59
CA GLN A 60 -19.12 -1.14 13.87
C GLN A 60 -18.47 -2.53 13.70
N HIS A 61 -18.46 -3.05 12.46
CA HIS A 61 -17.93 -4.39 12.14
C HIS A 61 -16.51 -4.38 11.57
N LEU A 62 -15.77 -3.27 11.76
CA LEU A 62 -14.40 -3.15 11.22
C LEU A 62 -13.46 -4.19 11.81
N VAL A 63 -13.60 -4.53 13.09
CA VAL A 63 -12.74 -5.55 13.74
C VAL A 63 -12.95 -6.92 13.09
N GLU A 64 -14.19 -7.32 12.86
CA GLU A 64 -14.53 -8.59 12.22
C GLU A 64 -13.97 -8.66 10.80
N LYS A 65 -14.03 -7.55 10.05
CA LYS A 65 -13.43 -7.46 8.71
C LYS A 65 -11.91 -7.58 8.75
N ILE A 66 -11.25 -6.87 9.65
CA ILE A 66 -9.79 -6.90 9.82
C ILE A 66 -9.30 -8.30 10.20
N LEU A 67 -10.06 -9.03 11.00
CA LEU A 67 -9.69 -10.37 11.47
C LEU A 67 -10.21 -11.51 10.57
N ASN A 68 -10.88 -11.18 9.45
CA ASN A 68 -11.40 -12.15 8.49
C ASN A 68 -10.48 -12.26 7.26
N PRO A 69 -9.73 -13.37 7.10
CA PRO A 69 -8.81 -13.54 5.97
C PRO A 69 -9.51 -13.47 4.62
N SER A 70 -10.73 -14.00 4.51
CA SER A 70 -11.49 -13.97 3.25
C SER A 70 -11.93 -12.56 2.87
N TYR A 71 -12.14 -11.68 3.85
CA TYR A 71 -12.40 -10.27 3.58
C TYR A 71 -11.13 -9.57 3.08
N LEU A 72 -9.99 -9.78 3.76
CA LEU A 72 -8.70 -9.18 3.38
C LEU A 72 -8.22 -9.64 1.99
N ASP A 73 -8.46 -10.90 1.63
CA ASP A 73 -8.11 -11.48 0.32
C ASP A 73 -8.75 -10.74 -0.86
N GLY A 74 -9.87 -10.03 -0.64
CA GLY A 74 -10.56 -9.28 -1.68
C GLY A 74 -9.66 -8.23 -2.34
N GLU A 75 -8.79 -7.58 -1.55
CA GLU A 75 -7.94 -6.48 -2.04
C GLU A 75 -6.77 -6.94 -2.91
N ALA A 76 -6.36 -8.21 -2.80
CA ALA A 76 -5.30 -8.77 -3.63
C ALA A 76 -5.62 -8.67 -5.14
N SER A 77 -6.92 -8.69 -5.48
CA SER A 77 -7.37 -8.54 -6.87
C SER A 77 -7.05 -7.16 -7.44
N THR A 78 -7.22 -6.08 -6.68
CA THR A 78 -6.89 -4.71 -7.08
C THR A 78 -5.42 -4.58 -7.46
N PHE A 79 -4.52 -5.02 -6.56
CA PHE A 79 -3.08 -4.95 -6.82
C PHE A 79 -2.67 -5.81 -8.03
N ARG A 80 -3.19 -7.04 -8.11
CA ARG A 80 -2.91 -7.94 -9.22
C ARG A 80 -3.38 -7.38 -10.55
N ASN A 81 -4.59 -6.82 -10.60
CA ASN A 81 -5.17 -6.28 -11.83
C ASN A 81 -4.44 -5.02 -12.29
N LEU A 82 -4.06 -4.12 -11.38
CA LEU A 82 -3.22 -2.97 -11.72
C LEU A 82 -1.85 -3.42 -12.27
N ARG A 83 -1.17 -4.35 -11.60
CA ARG A 83 0.08 -4.93 -12.09
C ARG A 83 -0.07 -5.52 -13.49
N ASN A 84 -1.13 -6.29 -13.72
CA ASN A 84 -1.38 -6.93 -15.02
C ASN A 84 -1.68 -5.87 -16.09
N THR A 85 -2.46 -4.85 -15.76
CA THR A 85 -2.76 -3.72 -16.65
C THR A 85 -1.49 -3.00 -17.11
N LEU A 86 -0.56 -2.71 -16.17
CA LEU A 86 0.73 -2.12 -16.51
C LEU A 86 1.62 -3.05 -17.34
N LYS A 87 1.61 -4.35 -17.03
CA LYS A 87 2.37 -5.34 -17.81
C LYS A 87 1.86 -5.51 -19.23
N SER A 88 0.57 -5.29 -19.47
CA SER A 88 -0.05 -5.39 -20.78
C SER A 88 -0.02 -4.10 -21.59
N SER A 89 0.35 -2.97 -20.99
CA SER A 89 0.42 -1.69 -21.69
C SER A 89 1.83 -1.39 -22.19
N ALA A 90 1.97 -0.38 -23.06
CA ALA A 90 3.25 0.07 -23.59
C ALA A 90 4.04 0.98 -22.62
N THR A 91 3.56 1.15 -21.39
CA THR A 91 4.14 2.09 -20.41
C THR A 91 5.30 1.50 -19.63
N SER A 92 6.26 2.34 -19.28
CA SER A 92 7.30 2.03 -18.30
C SER A 92 6.90 2.44 -16.87
N ALA A 93 5.70 2.98 -16.68
CA ALA A 93 5.24 3.48 -15.40
C ALA A 93 5.14 2.36 -14.35
N ILE A 94 5.46 2.71 -13.11
CA ILE A 94 5.39 1.79 -11.95
C ILE A 94 4.15 2.05 -11.09
N ALA A 95 3.65 1.03 -10.39
CA ALA A 95 2.48 1.15 -9.53
C ALA A 95 2.81 1.63 -8.12
N TRP A 96 2.09 2.64 -7.62
CA TRP A 96 2.16 3.13 -6.25
C TRP A 96 0.77 3.19 -5.63
N VAL A 97 0.66 2.89 -4.33
CA VAL A 97 -0.48 3.35 -3.52
C VAL A 97 -0.14 4.74 -3.04
N SER A 98 -0.82 5.77 -3.56
CA SER A 98 -0.57 7.17 -3.18
C SER A 98 -1.34 7.61 -1.94
N GLU A 99 -2.36 6.85 -1.54
CA GLU A 99 -3.15 7.11 -0.34
C GLU A 99 -3.81 5.81 0.15
N SER A 100 -3.76 5.54 1.45
CA SER A 100 -4.44 4.37 2.01
C SER A 100 -4.75 4.53 3.48
N GLY A 101 -5.97 4.22 3.90
CA GLY A 101 -6.36 4.29 5.30
C GLY A 101 -7.14 3.09 5.79
N GLY A 102 -7.50 2.16 4.90
CA GLY A 102 -8.32 0.97 5.20
C GLY A 102 -9.78 1.34 5.35
N ALA A 103 -10.12 2.08 6.40
CA ALA A 103 -11.42 2.66 6.64
C ALA A 103 -11.43 4.14 6.25
N TYR A 104 -12.30 4.53 5.31
CA TYR A 104 -12.44 5.93 4.87
C TYR A 104 -13.20 6.76 5.92
N ASN A 105 -13.39 8.06 5.67
CA ASN A 105 -13.99 9.00 6.64
C ASN A 105 -13.22 9.06 7.97
N SER A 106 -11.90 9.25 7.89
CA SER A 106 -11.01 9.40 9.04
C SER A 106 -10.83 8.17 9.93
N GLY A 107 -11.30 7.00 9.52
CA GLY A 107 -11.20 5.76 10.30
C GLY A 107 -12.04 5.77 11.58
N HIS A 108 -11.94 4.70 12.36
CA HIS A 108 -12.79 4.45 13.52
C HIS A 108 -11.99 4.58 14.83
N LYS A 109 -12.47 5.41 15.76
CA LYS A 109 -11.81 5.66 17.05
C LYS A 109 -11.81 4.39 17.92
N LEU A 110 -10.67 4.03 18.48
CA LEU A 110 -10.42 2.77 19.23
C LEU A 110 -10.31 1.51 18.34
N VAL A 111 -10.36 1.67 17.01
CA VAL A 111 -10.09 0.58 16.06
C VAL A 111 -8.91 0.96 15.17
N SER A 112 -9.03 2.05 14.38
CA SER A 112 -7.99 2.49 13.43
C SER A 112 -6.73 3.06 14.08
N ASN A 113 -6.80 3.47 15.35
CA ASN A 113 -5.66 3.87 16.17
C ASN A 113 -5.26 2.79 17.20
N ALA A 114 -5.79 1.58 17.10
CA ALA A 114 -5.51 0.48 18.01
C ALA A 114 -4.70 -0.63 17.34
N PHE A 115 -4.13 -1.52 18.15
CA PHE A 115 -3.24 -2.59 17.67
C PHE A 115 -3.91 -3.54 16.66
N VAL A 116 -5.22 -3.74 16.77
CA VAL A 116 -5.97 -4.57 15.82
C VAL A 116 -5.81 -4.09 14.38
N TYR A 117 -5.63 -2.79 14.15
CA TYR A 117 -5.47 -2.25 12.80
C TYR A 117 -4.16 -2.68 12.12
N SER A 118 -3.15 -3.04 12.90
CA SER A 118 -1.85 -3.48 12.40
C SER A 118 -1.94 -4.78 11.61
N PHE A 119 -2.95 -5.62 11.88
CA PHE A 119 -3.24 -6.82 11.07
C PHE A 119 -3.55 -6.45 9.62
N TRP A 120 -4.46 -5.50 9.41
CA TRP A 120 -4.76 -4.99 8.08
C TRP A 120 -3.55 -4.28 7.48
N TYR A 121 -2.89 -3.39 8.22
CA TYR A 121 -1.86 -2.54 7.65
C TYR A 121 -0.64 -3.34 7.14
N LEU A 122 -0.12 -4.27 7.93
CA LEU A 122 1.00 -5.11 7.51
C LEU A 122 0.60 -6.08 6.40
N ASP A 123 -0.65 -6.53 6.40
CA ASP A 123 -1.17 -7.36 5.33
C ASP A 123 -1.22 -6.61 3.98
N GLN A 124 -1.66 -5.34 4.00
CA GLN A 124 -1.65 -4.50 2.81
C GLN A 124 -0.23 -4.24 2.30
N LEU A 125 0.74 -3.98 3.18
CA LEU A 125 2.15 -3.81 2.78
C LEU A 125 2.71 -5.07 2.11
N GLY A 126 2.34 -6.25 2.64
CA GLY A 126 2.69 -7.55 2.06
C GLY A 126 2.04 -7.82 0.71
N MET A 127 0.73 -7.61 0.59
CA MET A 127 0.02 -7.82 -0.68
C MET A 127 0.51 -6.86 -1.77
N ALA A 128 0.70 -5.58 -1.42
CA ALA A 128 1.25 -4.58 -2.33
C ALA A 128 2.64 -4.99 -2.86
N SER A 129 3.52 -5.49 -1.97
CA SER A 129 4.87 -5.89 -2.38
C SER A 129 4.87 -7.10 -3.32
N VAL A 130 4.05 -8.12 -3.03
CA VAL A 130 3.91 -9.33 -3.88
C VAL A 130 3.41 -8.99 -5.28
N HIS A 131 2.61 -7.94 -5.41
CA HIS A 131 2.05 -7.48 -6.68
C HIS A 131 2.81 -6.30 -7.31
N ASP A 132 4.06 -6.11 -6.94
CA ASP A 132 4.99 -5.17 -7.57
C ASP A 132 4.64 -3.68 -7.40
N THR A 133 3.82 -3.33 -6.40
CA THR A 133 3.62 -1.95 -5.97
C THR A 133 4.88 -1.44 -5.27
N LYS A 134 5.46 -0.35 -5.78
CA LYS A 134 6.78 0.14 -5.37
C LYS A 134 6.76 1.06 -4.16
N THR A 135 5.62 1.66 -3.86
CA THR A 135 5.45 2.60 -2.75
C THR A 135 4.04 2.51 -2.20
N TYR A 136 3.93 2.61 -0.87
CA TYR A 136 2.66 2.52 -0.16
C TYR A 136 2.52 3.69 0.82
N CYS A 137 1.76 4.70 0.44
CA CYS A 137 1.53 5.90 1.23
C CYS A 137 0.37 5.67 2.21
N ARG A 138 0.68 5.70 3.50
CA ARG A 138 -0.31 5.61 4.58
C ARG A 138 -0.94 6.98 4.84
N GLN A 139 -2.25 7.05 4.66
CA GLN A 139 -3.10 8.10 5.19
C GLN A 139 -3.34 7.81 6.69
N SER A 140 -2.83 8.61 7.61
CA SER A 140 -1.87 9.72 7.44
C SER A 140 -0.77 9.62 8.48
N LEU A 141 0.28 10.44 8.35
CA LEU A 141 1.24 10.59 9.45
C LEU A 141 0.54 11.17 10.70
N ILE A 142 -0.26 12.22 10.51
CA ILE A 142 -1.03 12.91 11.56
C ILE A 142 -2.41 13.24 11.00
N GLY A 143 -3.46 13.10 11.83
CA GLY A 143 -4.84 13.40 11.47
C GLY A 143 -5.73 12.17 11.28
N GLY A 144 -7.00 12.29 11.69
CA GLY A 144 -7.93 11.16 11.71
C GLY A 144 -7.57 10.09 12.74
N ASN A 145 -8.45 9.10 12.88
CA ASN A 145 -8.25 7.93 13.75
C ASN A 145 -7.26 6.93 13.14
N TYR A 146 -7.01 6.93 11.83
CA TYR A 146 -6.01 6.08 11.19
C TYR A 146 -4.58 6.65 11.26
N GLY A 147 -4.39 7.84 11.85
CA GLY A 147 -3.11 8.55 11.86
C GLY A 147 -2.03 7.73 12.57
N LEU A 148 -0.80 7.75 12.07
CA LEU A 148 0.33 7.06 12.71
C LEU A 148 0.70 7.72 14.05
N LEU A 149 0.52 9.03 14.18
CA LEU A 149 0.69 9.77 15.42
C LEU A 149 -0.65 10.32 15.91
N ASN A 150 -0.82 10.33 17.23
CA ASN A 150 -1.93 11.03 17.86
C ASN A 150 -1.90 12.52 17.44
N THR A 151 -3.06 13.06 17.05
CA THR A 151 -3.15 14.41 16.47
C THR A 151 -2.81 15.52 17.46
N THR A 152 -3.01 15.30 18.76
CA THR A 152 -2.78 16.32 19.79
C THR A 152 -1.48 16.08 20.54
N THR A 153 -1.18 14.83 20.90
CA THR A 153 -0.04 14.51 21.75
C THR A 153 1.22 14.11 20.97
N PHE A 154 1.10 13.85 19.66
CA PHE A 154 2.14 13.29 18.81
C PHE A 154 2.70 11.92 19.26
N VAL A 155 2.06 11.30 20.26
CA VAL A 155 2.42 9.95 20.71
C VAL A 155 2.10 8.96 19.57
N PRO A 156 3.04 8.07 19.20
CA PRO A 156 2.79 7.09 18.16
C PRO A 156 1.65 6.12 18.49
N ASN A 157 0.75 5.92 17.53
CA ASN A 157 -0.23 4.82 17.56
C ASN A 157 0.46 3.50 17.17
N PRO A 158 -0.13 2.33 17.46
CA PRO A 158 0.48 1.03 17.18
C PRO A 158 1.01 0.85 15.76
N ASP A 159 0.27 1.33 14.74
CA ASP A 159 0.67 1.24 13.34
C ASP A 159 1.97 2.00 12.99
N TYR A 160 2.35 3.01 13.77
CA TYR A 160 3.65 3.66 13.60
C TYR A 160 4.79 2.64 13.80
N TYR A 161 4.66 1.77 14.80
CA TYR A 161 5.65 0.73 15.06
C TYR A 161 5.62 -0.36 13.98
N SER A 162 4.44 -0.68 13.42
CA SER A 162 4.33 -1.55 12.25
C SER A 162 5.11 -0.99 11.06
N ALA A 163 4.92 0.30 10.73
CA ALA A 163 5.68 0.97 9.67
C ALA A 163 7.18 1.01 9.97
N LEU A 164 7.55 1.32 11.22
CA LEU A 164 8.94 1.40 11.67
C LEU A 164 9.65 0.04 11.52
N LEU A 165 9.03 -1.04 12.00
CA LEU A 165 9.56 -2.39 11.92
C LEU A 165 9.65 -2.87 10.47
N TRP A 166 8.60 -2.64 9.67
CA TRP A 166 8.63 -2.93 8.24
C TRP A 166 9.81 -2.23 7.55
N ASN A 167 9.99 -0.93 7.80
CA ASN A 167 11.08 -0.15 7.22
C ASN A 167 12.47 -0.59 7.70
N LYS A 168 12.60 -1.08 8.94
CA LYS A 168 13.89 -1.56 9.46
C LYS A 168 14.26 -2.95 8.91
N LEU A 169 13.29 -3.83 8.75
CA LEU A 169 13.53 -5.25 8.49
C LEU A 169 13.35 -5.64 7.02
N MET A 170 12.25 -5.22 6.39
CA MET A 170 11.85 -5.68 5.05
C MET A 170 12.69 -4.98 3.97
N GLY A 171 13.48 -5.75 3.23
CA GLY A 171 14.27 -5.26 2.11
C GLY A 171 13.44 -5.11 0.82
N ARG A 172 14.09 -4.62 -0.25
CA ARG A 172 13.42 -4.33 -1.53
C ARG A 172 13.12 -5.56 -2.38
N ARG A 173 13.77 -6.70 -2.11
CA ARG A 173 13.61 -7.92 -2.89
C ARG A 173 12.54 -8.80 -2.24
N VAL A 174 11.38 -8.88 -2.90
CA VAL A 174 10.25 -9.74 -2.51
C VAL A 174 10.51 -11.16 -3.01
N LEU A 175 10.18 -12.16 -2.20
CA LEU A 175 10.31 -13.58 -2.52
C LEU A 175 8.92 -14.22 -2.58
N LEU A 176 8.80 -15.30 -3.36
CA LEU A 176 7.57 -16.09 -3.40
C LEU A 176 7.44 -16.87 -2.08
N THR A 177 6.38 -16.59 -1.33
CA THR A 177 6.07 -17.29 -0.09
C THR A 177 4.94 -18.28 -0.32
N SER A 178 5.11 -19.51 0.14
CA SER A 178 4.03 -20.47 0.27
C SER A 178 4.02 -21.00 1.69
N PHE A 179 2.83 -21.10 2.27
CA PHE A 179 2.63 -21.62 3.62
C PHE A 179 1.55 -22.70 3.58
N SER A 180 1.87 -23.88 4.11
CA SER A 180 0.91 -24.97 4.26
C SER A 180 0.36 -24.94 5.69
N GLY A 181 -0.89 -24.50 5.84
CA GLY A 181 -1.53 -24.37 7.15
C GLY A 181 -2.83 -23.60 7.09
N THR A 182 -3.23 -23.02 8.23
CA THR A 182 -4.47 -22.24 8.32
C THR A 182 -4.38 -20.93 7.53
N LYS A 183 -5.48 -20.56 6.86
CA LYS A 183 -5.63 -19.26 6.17
C LYS A 183 -5.61 -18.05 7.12
N LYS A 184 -5.71 -18.30 8.43
CA LYS A 184 -5.57 -17.25 9.45
C LYS A 184 -4.13 -16.78 9.63
N ILE A 185 -3.15 -17.52 9.12
CA ILE A 185 -1.74 -17.10 9.08
C ILE A 185 -1.44 -16.57 7.69
N ARG A 186 -0.99 -15.33 7.62
CA ARG A 186 -0.60 -14.66 6.38
C ARG A 186 0.89 -14.40 6.41
N ALA A 187 1.61 -14.90 5.40
CA ALA A 187 3.07 -14.91 5.37
C ALA A 187 3.61 -14.16 4.15
N TYR A 188 4.49 -13.19 4.39
CA TYR A 188 5.19 -12.45 3.34
C TYR A 188 6.69 -12.49 3.56
N THR A 189 7.45 -12.66 2.48
CA THR A 189 8.88 -12.89 2.58
C THR A 189 9.68 -11.95 1.72
N HIS A 190 10.66 -11.29 2.34
CA HIS A 190 11.61 -10.41 1.68
C HIS A 190 13.04 -10.82 2.05
N CYS A 191 14.01 -10.47 1.21
CA CYS A 191 15.38 -10.36 1.68
C CYS A 191 15.45 -9.28 2.76
N ALA A 192 16.22 -9.51 3.82
CA ALA A 192 16.43 -8.53 4.88
C ALA A 192 17.13 -7.27 4.35
N LYS A 193 16.81 -6.12 4.95
CA LYS A 193 17.35 -4.82 4.51
C LYS A 193 18.83 -4.65 4.79
N GLN A 194 19.35 -5.26 5.86
CA GLN A 194 20.73 -5.07 6.35
C GLN A 194 21.54 -6.36 6.46
N SER A 195 20.99 -7.51 6.04
CA SER A 195 21.67 -8.81 6.12
C SER A 195 21.24 -9.76 5.00
N VAL A 196 21.97 -10.85 4.82
CA VAL A 196 21.57 -11.98 3.96
C VAL A 196 20.65 -12.91 4.76
N SER A 197 19.54 -12.37 5.26
CA SER A 197 18.55 -13.12 6.04
C SER A 197 17.17 -13.03 5.39
N LEU A 198 16.32 -13.98 5.70
CA LEU A 198 14.92 -14.00 5.34
C LEU A 198 14.13 -13.27 6.42
N ILE A 199 13.17 -12.41 6.06
CA ILE A 199 12.17 -11.92 7.03
C ILE A 199 10.80 -12.43 6.62
N VAL A 200 10.10 -13.09 7.54
CA VAL A 200 8.73 -13.56 7.40
C VAL A 200 7.83 -12.76 8.33
N HIS A 201 6.94 -11.96 7.74
CA HIS A 201 5.84 -11.39 8.49
C HIS A 201 4.71 -12.42 8.60
N CYS A 202 4.39 -12.86 9.81
CA CYS A 202 3.25 -13.74 10.10
C CYS A 202 2.25 -13.01 10.97
N SER A 203 0.98 -13.01 10.60
CA SER A 203 -0.08 -12.44 11.42
C SER A 203 -1.24 -13.43 11.57
N ASN A 204 -1.81 -13.50 12.78
CA ASN A 204 -3.00 -14.29 13.15
C ASN A 204 -3.84 -13.47 14.14
N PRO A 205 -5.18 -13.57 14.18
CA PRO A 205 -5.99 -12.87 15.18
C PRO A 205 -5.50 -13.11 16.61
N GLY A 206 -4.74 -12.15 17.15
CA GLY A 206 -4.12 -12.21 18.48
C GLY A 206 -2.61 -11.96 18.52
N THR A 207 -1.84 -12.19 17.43
CA THR A 207 -0.37 -11.99 17.46
C THR A 207 0.22 -11.68 16.09
N ILE A 208 1.24 -10.81 16.08
CA ILE A 208 2.07 -10.52 14.92
C ILE A 208 3.49 -11.01 15.22
N PHE A 209 4.04 -11.81 14.33
CA PHE A 209 5.41 -12.31 14.38
C PHE A 209 6.21 -11.75 13.21
N LEU A 210 7.46 -11.43 13.48
CA LEU A 210 8.48 -11.12 12.48
C LEU A 210 9.60 -12.13 12.73
N LEU A 211 9.70 -13.13 11.87
CA LEU A 211 10.65 -14.25 11.95
C LEU A 211 11.79 -14.06 10.95
#